data_AF-A0A0U4VHU3-F1
#
_entry.id   AF-A0A0U4VHU3-F1
#
_cell.length_a   1.000
_cell.length_b   1.000
_cell.length_c   1.000
_cell.angle_alpha   90.00
_cell.angle_beta   90.00
_cell.angle_gamma   90.00
#
_symmetry.space_group_name_H-M   'P 1'
#
loop_
_entity.id
_entity.type
_entity.pdbx_description
1 polymer ?
#
loop_
_entity_poly.entity_id
_entity_poly.type
_entity_poly.pdbx_seq_one_letter_code
_entity_poly.pdbx_strand_id
1 'polypeptide(L)'
;MTLMEIRQMFLLRPLAALTLALVAGNALAENSTATVQQNGNSGTITLDQSGAGNSAALYQLQGESNEINVVQTGASSATITQGGDIYGYAQGNVATLRQEGGSSVHTLTQDGFGNQATVTSVGSNSGTLVQSASSAQLTLDQNGDNNQVRVDQSGDGAVATLTQLGSDNRMELTQIGYPGGTAELTQRGQGNSITASSSGKFNELAFTQDGNRNELKVDQSGRGNHTTGSSTGDDNLATFNVQGDSNTTSIVQNGNGNEARLDTTSAYSTATIDQVGNSNHASILQTSANFNSYNDSARISQNGFGNNATINQR
;
A
#
# COMPACT_ATOMS: atom_id res chain seq x y z
N MET A 1 -33.69 -46.80 -21.41
CA MET A 1 -32.67 -46.10 -20.62
C MET A 1 -33.20 -46.06 -19.20
N THR A 2 -32.78 -47.02 -18.38
CA THR A 2 -33.45 -47.35 -17.11
C THR A 2 -32.97 -46.45 -15.97
N LEU A 3 -33.92 -46.16 -15.09
CA LEU A 3 -34.01 -45.13 -14.06
C LEU A 3 -32.98 -45.24 -12.90
N MET A 4 -31.82 -45.88 -13.10
CA MET A 4 -30.97 -46.36 -12.00
C MET A 4 -29.50 -45.90 -12.02
N GLU A 5 -29.01 -45.20 -13.06
CA GLU A 5 -27.57 -44.88 -13.19
C GLU A 5 -27.17 -43.40 -13.31
N ILE A 6 -28.10 -42.43 -13.27
CA ILE A 6 -27.73 -41.00 -13.18
C ILE A 6 -28.15 -40.44 -11.82
N ARG A 7 -27.81 -41.18 -10.75
CA ARG A 7 -28.03 -40.79 -9.35
C ARG A 7 -26.72 -40.46 -8.61
N GLN A 8 -25.62 -40.19 -9.33
CA GLN A 8 -24.30 -39.91 -8.74
C GLN A 8 -23.59 -38.62 -9.21
N MET A 9 -24.27 -37.69 -9.88
CA MET A 9 -23.64 -36.42 -10.29
C MET A 9 -24.17 -35.17 -9.56
N PHE A 10 -24.93 -35.37 -8.49
CA PHE A 10 -25.21 -34.35 -7.48
C PHE A 10 -24.68 -34.86 -6.14
N LEU A 11 -23.36 -34.92 -6.01
CA LEU A 11 -22.73 -34.85 -4.70
C LEU A 11 -23.05 -33.45 -4.16
N LEU A 12 -24.17 -33.35 -3.43
CA LEU A 12 -24.38 -32.32 -2.43
C LEU A 12 -23.17 -32.38 -1.51
N ARG A 13 -22.17 -31.53 -1.79
CA ARG A 13 -21.10 -31.24 -0.83
C ARG A 13 -21.79 -30.78 0.45
N PRO A 14 -21.35 -31.22 1.63
CA PRO A 14 -21.96 -30.79 2.88
C PRO A 14 -21.92 -29.26 2.93
N LEU A 15 -23.07 -28.62 3.17
CA LEU A 15 -23.12 -27.22 3.59
C LEU A 15 -22.20 -27.09 4.81
N ALA A 16 -21.00 -26.53 4.62
CA ALA A 16 -20.09 -26.22 5.73
C ALA A 16 -20.70 -25.06 6.53
N ALA A 17 -20.64 -25.18 7.85
CA ALA A 17 -21.34 -24.34 8.79
C ALA A 17 -21.05 -22.84 8.56
N LEU A 18 -22.12 -22.07 8.37
CA LEU A 18 -22.15 -20.62 8.47
C LEU A 18 -21.90 -20.25 9.93
N THR A 19 -20.74 -19.67 10.25
CA THR A 19 -20.51 -19.00 11.53
C THR A 19 -20.48 -17.50 11.29
N LEU A 20 -21.68 -16.90 11.32
CA LEU A 20 -21.85 -15.45 11.40
C LEU A 20 -21.89 -15.05 12.87
N ALA A 21 -20.82 -14.44 13.38
CA ALA A 21 -20.79 -13.85 14.71
C ALA A 21 -20.95 -12.33 14.58
N LEU A 22 -22.19 -11.85 14.68
CA LEU A 22 -22.51 -10.43 14.76
C LEU A 22 -22.68 -10.06 16.24
N VAL A 23 -21.70 -9.38 16.83
CA VAL A 23 -21.80 -8.88 18.20
C VAL A 23 -21.96 -7.36 18.12
N ALA A 24 -23.21 -6.90 18.08
CA ALA A 24 -23.52 -5.50 18.35
C ALA A 24 -23.50 -5.31 19.87
N GLY A 25 -22.44 -4.70 20.41
CA GLY A 25 -22.29 -4.46 21.83
C GLY A 25 -23.43 -3.59 22.39
N ASN A 26 -23.99 -3.99 23.54
CA ASN A 26 -25.08 -3.30 24.24
C ASN A 26 -24.65 -1.91 24.75
N ALA A 27 -24.62 -0.90 23.89
CA ALA A 27 -24.63 0.50 24.24
C ALA A 27 -25.29 1.28 23.10
N LEU A 28 -26.62 1.49 23.21
CA LEU A 28 -27.43 2.45 22.41
C LEU A 28 -26.79 2.86 21.06
N ALA A 29 -26.76 1.93 20.09
CA ALA A 29 -26.28 2.19 18.74
C ALA A 29 -27.30 3.04 17.97
N GLU A 30 -27.32 4.35 18.21
CA GLU A 30 -28.07 5.26 17.36
C GLU A 30 -27.38 5.31 15.99
N ASN A 31 -28.08 4.91 14.91
CA ASN A 31 -27.62 4.97 13.51
C ASN A 31 -26.41 4.11 13.07
N SER A 32 -26.05 3.01 13.76
CA SER A 32 -25.06 2.06 13.21
C SER A 32 -25.71 1.08 12.22
N THR A 33 -25.08 0.85 11.05
CA THR A 33 -25.57 -0.02 9.97
C THR A 33 -24.53 -1.09 9.61
N ALA A 34 -24.98 -2.30 9.29
CA ALA A 34 -24.13 -3.40 8.84
C ALA A 34 -24.85 -4.19 7.74
N THR A 35 -24.19 -4.35 6.59
CA THR A 35 -24.57 -5.28 5.53
C THR A 35 -23.49 -6.34 5.42
N VAL A 36 -23.85 -7.60 5.59
CA VAL A 36 -22.94 -8.74 5.46
C VAL A 36 -23.53 -9.72 4.46
N GLN A 37 -22.78 -10.04 3.41
CA GLN A 37 -23.17 -11.02 2.40
C GLN A 37 -22.03 -12.01 2.18
N GLN A 38 -22.31 -13.29 2.40
CA GLN A 38 -21.35 -14.37 2.25
C GLN A 38 -21.92 -15.44 1.31
N ASN A 39 -21.28 -15.59 0.15
CA ASN A 39 -21.68 -16.50 -0.91
C ASN A 39 -20.57 -17.54 -1.23
N GLY A 40 -19.76 -17.94 -0.25
CA GLY A 40 -18.66 -18.91 -0.38
C GLY A 40 -18.70 -20.05 0.65
N ASN A 41 -17.83 -21.05 0.51
CA ASN A 41 -17.71 -22.17 1.46
C ASN A 41 -16.68 -21.85 2.55
N SER A 42 -16.98 -22.18 3.81
CA SER A 42 -16.01 -22.16 4.93
C SER A 42 -15.30 -20.81 5.18
N GLY A 43 -15.89 -19.68 4.78
CA GLY A 43 -15.38 -18.35 5.12
C GLY A 43 -15.86 -17.89 6.50
N THR A 44 -15.18 -16.92 7.08
CA THR A 44 -15.59 -16.26 8.34
C THR A 44 -15.73 -14.76 8.12
N ILE A 45 -16.82 -14.18 8.60
CA ILE A 45 -16.98 -12.72 8.71
C ILE A 45 -17.27 -12.40 10.17
N THR A 46 -16.37 -11.64 10.79
CA THR A 46 -16.52 -11.10 12.14
C THR A 46 -16.68 -9.59 12.04
N LEU A 47 -17.72 -9.04 12.66
CA LEU A 47 -17.95 -7.61 12.77
C LEU A 47 -18.29 -7.26 14.22
N ASP A 48 -17.44 -6.43 14.83
CA ASP A 48 -17.67 -5.81 16.14
C ASP A 48 -17.81 -4.29 15.94
N GLN A 49 -18.97 -3.76 16.29
CA GLN A 49 -19.27 -2.33 16.22
C GLN A 49 -19.66 -1.83 17.61
N SER A 50 -18.95 -0.80 18.08
CA SER A 50 -19.28 -0.08 19.30
C SER A 50 -19.32 1.43 19.04
N GLY A 51 -20.29 2.13 19.64
CA GLY A 51 -20.56 3.54 19.35
C GLY A 51 -21.64 3.77 18.28
N ALA A 52 -21.97 5.04 18.07
CA ALA A 52 -23.06 5.50 17.19
C ALA A 52 -22.53 5.90 15.81
N GLY A 53 -23.27 5.57 14.74
CA GLY A 53 -22.96 5.99 13.37
C GLY A 53 -21.93 5.15 12.63
N ASN A 54 -21.61 3.93 13.10
CA ASN A 54 -20.74 3.02 12.36
C ASN A 54 -21.47 2.44 11.13
N SER A 55 -20.78 2.29 10.00
CA SER A 55 -21.32 1.64 8.81
C SER A 55 -20.36 0.58 8.30
N ALA A 56 -20.85 -0.64 8.07
CA ALA A 56 -20.05 -1.72 7.50
C ALA A 56 -20.78 -2.37 6.31
N ALA A 57 -20.07 -2.61 5.22
CA ALA A 57 -20.56 -3.37 4.06
C ALA A 57 -19.51 -4.43 3.68
N LEU A 58 -19.76 -5.68 4.05
CA LEU A 58 -18.81 -6.79 3.96
C LEU A 58 -19.35 -7.85 2.99
N TYR A 59 -18.62 -8.09 1.90
CA TYR A 59 -19.03 -8.98 0.82
C TYR A 59 -17.96 -10.05 0.58
N GLN A 60 -18.31 -11.32 0.81
CA GLN A 60 -17.54 -12.48 0.35
C GLN A 60 -18.27 -13.11 -0.83
N LEU A 61 -17.87 -12.75 -2.04
CA LEU A 61 -18.55 -13.13 -3.27
C LEU A 61 -17.80 -14.31 -3.92
N GLN A 62 -18.20 -15.54 -3.55
CA GLN A 62 -17.62 -16.81 -4.01
C GLN A 62 -16.21 -17.11 -3.45
N GLY A 63 -15.86 -18.39 -3.30
CA GLY A 63 -14.55 -18.81 -2.78
C GLY A 63 -14.58 -19.78 -1.60
N GLU A 64 -13.40 -20.26 -1.19
CA GLU A 64 -13.21 -21.10 0.00
C GLU A 64 -12.29 -20.41 1.01
N SER A 65 -12.61 -20.49 2.31
CA SER A 65 -11.73 -20.06 3.41
C SER A 65 -11.30 -18.58 3.41
N ASN A 66 -12.17 -17.69 2.95
CA ASN A 66 -11.94 -16.25 3.08
C ASN A 66 -12.30 -15.75 4.48
N GLU A 67 -11.55 -14.79 5.01
CA GLU A 67 -11.75 -14.21 6.34
C GLU A 67 -11.84 -12.69 6.25
N ILE A 68 -12.90 -12.12 6.83
CA ILE A 68 -13.06 -10.68 7.04
C ILE A 68 -13.25 -10.44 8.54
N ASN A 69 -12.37 -9.66 9.15
CA ASN A 69 -12.50 -9.20 10.52
C ASN A 69 -12.55 -7.68 10.55
N VAL A 70 -13.66 -7.14 11.06
CA VAL A 70 -13.84 -5.68 11.20
C VAL A 70 -14.16 -5.35 12.64
N VAL A 71 -13.38 -4.43 13.22
CA VAL A 71 -13.66 -3.82 14.53
C VAL A 71 -13.78 -2.32 14.32
N GLN A 72 -14.94 -1.75 14.64
CA GLN A 72 -15.21 -0.32 14.55
C GLN A 72 -15.63 0.22 15.91
N THR A 73 -14.93 1.24 16.38
CA THR A 73 -15.30 1.99 17.58
C THR A 73 -15.48 3.47 17.24
N GLY A 74 -16.64 4.05 17.60
CA GLY A 74 -16.99 5.43 17.26
C GLY A 74 -17.96 5.55 16.10
N ALA A 75 -17.60 6.34 15.07
CA ALA A 75 -18.46 6.66 13.92
C ALA A 75 -17.75 6.44 12.57
N SER A 76 -17.32 5.21 12.28
CA SER A 76 -16.49 4.86 11.12
C SER A 76 -17.24 4.10 10.01
N SER A 77 -16.74 4.13 8.78
CA SER A 77 -17.23 3.36 7.63
C SER A 77 -16.19 2.38 7.09
N ALA A 78 -16.62 1.14 6.88
CA ALA A 78 -15.83 0.05 6.33
C ALA A 78 -16.56 -0.60 5.16
N THR A 79 -15.93 -0.69 4.00
CA THR A 79 -16.39 -1.54 2.90
C THR A 79 -15.30 -2.55 2.59
N ILE A 80 -15.59 -3.83 2.69
CA ILE A 80 -14.65 -4.90 2.35
C ILE A 80 -15.31 -5.84 1.37
N THR A 81 -14.70 -5.99 0.20
CA THR A 81 -15.15 -6.92 -0.84
C THR A 81 -14.04 -7.92 -1.13
N GLN A 82 -14.31 -9.19 -0.90
CA GLN A 82 -13.49 -10.30 -1.36
C GLN A 82 -14.26 -10.98 -2.49
N GLY A 83 -13.92 -10.61 -3.73
CA GLY A 83 -14.54 -11.13 -4.94
C GLY A 83 -13.57 -11.99 -5.72
N GLY A 84 -14.00 -13.13 -6.24
CA GLY A 84 -13.17 -13.86 -7.20
C GLY A 84 -12.89 -13.01 -8.44
N ASP A 85 -11.67 -13.11 -8.97
CA ASP A 85 -11.29 -12.53 -10.27
C ASP A 85 -12.12 -13.15 -11.42
N ILE A 86 -11.90 -12.72 -12.68
CA ILE A 86 -12.57 -13.24 -13.91
C ILE A 86 -12.60 -14.78 -13.99
N TYR A 87 -11.68 -15.49 -13.30
CA TYR A 87 -11.57 -16.95 -13.24
C TYR A 87 -12.29 -17.63 -12.04
N GLY A 88 -12.94 -16.85 -11.17
CA GLY A 88 -14.04 -17.33 -10.33
C GLY A 88 -13.73 -17.82 -8.92
N TYR A 89 -12.53 -17.62 -8.36
CA TYR A 89 -12.27 -18.03 -6.97
C TYR A 89 -11.36 -17.05 -6.22
N ALA A 90 -11.92 -16.31 -5.25
CA ALA A 90 -11.16 -15.72 -4.15
C ALA A 90 -10.99 -16.82 -3.09
N GLN A 91 -9.81 -17.41 -2.92
CA GLN A 91 -9.59 -18.42 -1.88
C GLN A 91 -8.52 -17.95 -0.91
N GLY A 92 -8.74 -18.14 0.39
CA GLY A 92 -7.77 -17.84 1.43
C GLY A 92 -7.44 -16.36 1.60
N ASN A 93 -8.29 -15.44 1.14
CA ASN A 93 -8.08 -14.02 1.35
C ASN A 93 -8.41 -13.65 2.79
N VAL A 94 -7.56 -12.85 3.44
CA VAL A 94 -7.74 -12.35 4.80
C VAL A 94 -7.74 -10.82 4.78
N ALA A 95 -8.79 -10.23 5.31
CA ALA A 95 -8.94 -8.80 5.48
C ALA A 95 -9.22 -8.49 6.95
N THR A 96 -8.31 -7.76 7.61
CA THR A 96 -8.52 -7.26 8.97
C THR A 96 -8.53 -5.74 8.95
N LEU A 97 -9.60 -5.13 9.45
CA LEU A 97 -9.75 -3.68 9.55
C LEU A 97 -10.15 -3.30 10.97
N ARG A 98 -9.34 -2.48 11.62
CA ARG A 98 -9.63 -1.88 12.92
C ARG A 98 -9.69 -0.37 12.78
N GLN A 99 -10.83 0.22 13.08
CA GLN A 99 -11.06 1.66 13.05
C GLN A 99 -11.45 2.13 14.45
N GLU A 100 -10.71 3.10 14.97
CA GLU A 100 -10.94 3.67 16.30
C GLU A 100 -11.06 5.19 16.23
N GLY A 101 -12.13 5.74 16.82
CA GLY A 101 -12.32 7.18 16.94
C GLY A 101 -13.31 7.76 15.94
N GLY A 102 -12.85 8.73 15.14
CA GLY A 102 -13.69 9.58 14.30
C GLY A 102 -14.18 8.92 13.01
N SER A 103 -14.56 9.74 12.04
CA SER A 103 -15.19 9.32 10.77
C SER A 103 -14.22 8.71 9.77
N SER A 104 -13.48 7.67 10.18
CA SER A 104 -12.58 6.94 9.30
C SER A 104 -13.36 6.18 8.22
N VAL A 105 -12.93 6.26 6.95
CA VAL A 105 -13.58 5.61 5.81
C VAL A 105 -12.58 4.73 5.07
N HIS A 106 -12.76 3.41 5.13
CA HIS A 106 -11.85 2.48 4.47
C HIS A 106 -12.59 1.53 3.53
N THR A 107 -12.06 1.42 2.31
CA THR A 107 -12.53 0.49 1.30
C THR A 107 -11.40 -0.45 0.93
N LEU A 108 -11.60 -1.74 1.11
CA LEU A 108 -10.66 -2.80 0.75
C LEU A 108 -11.31 -3.76 -0.24
N THR A 109 -10.65 -3.96 -1.37
CA THR A 109 -11.03 -4.96 -2.37
C THR A 109 -9.90 -5.97 -2.55
N GLN A 110 -10.18 -7.26 -2.40
CA GLN A 110 -9.23 -8.34 -2.64
C GLN A 110 -9.77 -9.26 -3.72
N ASP A 111 -9.21 -9.11 -4.92
CA ASP A 111 -9.59 -9.84 -6.13
C ASP A 111 -8.43 -10.78 -6.51
N GLY A 112 -8.35 -11.94 -5.87
CA GLY A 112 -7.22 -12.86 -6.07
C GLY A 112 -7.17 -14.00 -5.07
N PHE A 113 -6.04 -14.70 -5.02
CA PHE A 113 -5.82 -15.86 -4.13
C PHE A 113 -4.85 -15.52 -3.01
N GLY A 114 -5.18 -15.83 -1.76
CA GLY A 114 -4.25 -15.76 -0.62
C GLY A 114 -3.80 -14.35 -0.22
N ASN A 115 -4.55 -13.31 -0.62
CA ASN A 115 -4.21 -11.93 -0.30
C ASN A 115 -4.47 -11.62 1.17
N GLN A 116 -3.57 -10.86 1.79
CA GLN A 116 -3.66 -10.44 3.18
C GLN A 116 -3.59 -8.93 3.27
N ALA A 117 -4.58 -8.32 3.91
CA ALA A 117 -4.59 -6.90 4.22
C ALA A 117 -4.93 -6.68 5.69
N THR A 118 -4.07 -5.95 6.39
CA THR A 118 -4.30 -5.48 7.76
C THR A 118 -4.27 -3.97 7.78
N VAL A 119 -5.36 -3.37 8.23
CA VAL A 119 -5.53 -1.92 8.30
C VAL A 119 -5.89 -1.52 9.72
N THR A 120 -5.09 -0.63 10.30
CA THR A 120 -5.40 0.08 11.53
C THR A 120 -5.57 1.57 11.20
N SER A 121 -6.68 2.15 11.62
CA SER A 121 -6.90 3.60 11.53
C SER A 121 -7.40 4.15 12.86
N VAL A 122 -6.66 5.10 13.43
CA VAL A 122 -7.03 5.84 14.64
C VAL A 122 -7.25 7.31 14.28
N GLY A 123 -8.42 7.86 14.61
CA GLY A 123 -8.83 9.22 14.27
C GLY A 123 -9.77 9.29 13.07
N SER A 124 -9.58 10.26 12.19
CA SER A 124 -10.46 10.49 11.02
C SER A 124 -9.68 10.34 9.71
N ASN A 125 -9.42 9.12 9.26
CA ASN A 125 -8.59 8.87 8.07
C ASN A 125 -9.33 8.10 6.98
N SER A 126 -8.78 8.12 5.77
CA SER A 126 -9.34 7.37 4.66
C SER A 126 -8.31 6.50 3.95
N GLY A 127 -8.77 5.33 3.51
CA GLY A 127 -7.97 4.34 2.80
C GLY A 127 -8.76 3.70 1.67
N THR A 128 -8.19 3.64 0.46
CA THR A 128 -8.70 2.80 -0.64
C THR A 128 -7.61 1.81 -1.03
N LEU A 129 -7.85 0.52 -0.79
CA LEU A 129 -6.85 -0.52 -0.95
C LEU A 129 -7.39 -1.59 -1.90
N VAL A 130 -6.63 -1.90 -2.96
CA VAL A 130 -6.98 -2.91 -3.95
C VAL A 130 -5.82 -3.90 -4.06
N GLN A 131 -6.11 -5.18 -3.83
CA GLN A 131 -5.18 -6.30 -4.03
C GLN A 131 -5.77 -7.21 -5.10
N SER A 132 -5.34 -7.02 -6.35
CA SER A 132 -5.81 -7.81 -7.50
C SER A 132 -4.83 -8.93 -7.90
N ALA A 133 -3.80 -9.17 -7.08
CA ALA A 133 -2.76 -10.16 -7.33
C ALA A 133 -2.99 -11.46 -6.54
N SER A 134 -2.06 -12.42 -6.64
CA SER A 134 -2.00 -13.58 -5.73
C SER A 134 -0.98 -13.38 -4.62
N SER A 135 -1.32 -13.75 -3.39
CA SER A 135 -0.45 -13.68 -2.20
C SER A 135 0.11 -12.29 -1.88
N ALA A 136 -0.59 -11.22 -2.27
CA ALA A 136 -0.22 -9.85 -1.91
C ALA A 136 -0.41 -9.61 -0.42
N GLN A 137 0.50 -8.85 0.18
CA GLN A 137 0.45 -8.48 1.60
C GLN A 137 0.47 -6.96 1.75
N LEU A 138 -0.43 -6.46 2.56
CA LEU A 138 -0.56 -5.03 2.85
C LEU A 138 -0.78 -4.81 4.33
N THR A 139 0.09 -4.01 4.94
CA THR A 139 -0.11 -3.47 6.29
C THR A 139 -0.21 -1.95 6.19
N LEU A 140 -1.28 -1.37 6.70
CA LEU A 140 -1.50 0.06 6.77
C LEU A 140 -1.79 0.48 8.22
N ASP A 141 -1.02 1.44 8.72
CA ASP A 141 -1.27 2.12 10.00
C ASP A 141 -1.45 3.62 9.75
N GLN A 142 -2.66 4.14 10.01
CA GLN A 142 -2.97 5.56 9.97
C GLN A 142 -3.33 6.05 11.38
N ASN A 143 -2.60 7.05 11.87
CA ASN A 143 -2.88 7.67 13.16
C ASN A 143 -2.90 9.20 13.02
N GLY A 144 -4.07 9.78 13.29
CA GLY A 144 -4.32 11.21 13.28
C GLY A 144 -5.54 11.55 12.42
N ASP A 145 -5.52 12.71 11.76
CA ASP A 145 -6.70 13.30 11.12
C ASP A 145 -6.47 13.64 9.65
N ASN A 146 -7.45 13.36 8.80
CA ASN A 146 -7.45 13.60 7.36
C ASN A 146 -6.30 12.94 6.59
N ASN A 147 -5.68 11.88 7.12
CA ASN A 147 -4.69 11.14 6.34
C ASN A 147 -5.40 10.31 5.27
N GLN A 148 -4.80 10.23 4.07
CA GLN A 148 -5.34 9.56 2.90
C GLN A 148 -4.32 8.56 2.36
N VAL A 149 -4.73 7.29 2.22
CA VAL A 149 -3.94 6.26 1.54
C VAL A 149 -4.71 5.68 0.36
N ARG A 150 -4.03 5.54 -0.77
CA ARG A 150 -4.46 4.73 -1.92
C ARG A 150 -3.39 3.69 -2.25
N VAL A 151 -3.79 2.42 -2.32
CA VAL A 151 -2.90 1.31 -2.68
C VAL A 151 -3.51 0.48 -3.79
N ASP A 152 -2.72 0.19 -4.81
CA ASP A 152 -3.02 -0.76 -5.88
C ASP A 152 -1.88 -1.79 -5.97
N GLN A 153 -2.15 -3.03 -5.54
CA GLN A 153 -1.23 -4.16 -5.61
C GLN A 153 -1.74 -5.17 -6.63
N SER A 154 -1.20 -5.12 -7.85
CA SER A 154 -1.49 -6.05 -8.94
C SER A 154 -0.34 -7.00 -9.27
N GLY A 155 0.76 -6.97 -8.49
CA GLY A 155 1.87 -7.92 -8.61
C GLY A 155 1.81 -9.09 -7.61
N ASP A 156 1.94 -10.35 -8.06
CA ASP A 156 1.82 -11.49 -7.14
C ASP A 156 2.98 -11.52 -6.14
N GLY A 157 2.65 -11.67 -4.86
CA GLY A 157 3.61 -11.63 -3.76
C GLY A 157 4.13 -10.24 -3.43
N ALA A 158 3.52 -9.17 -3.96
CA ALA A 158 3.87 -7.81 -3.57
C ALA A 158 3.60 -7.58 -2.08
N VAL A 159 4.55 -6.93 -1.39
CA VAL A 159 4.45 -6.58 0.03
C VAL A 159 4.50 -5.07 0.16
N ALA A 160 3.57 -4.50 0.92
CA ALA A 160 3.55 -3.09 1.28
C ALA A 160 3.33 -2.89 2.78
N THR A 161 4.17 -2.07 3.40
CA THR A 161 4.04 -1.62 4.78
C THR A 161 4.00 -0.10 4.80
N LEU A 162 2.86 0.46 5.15
CA LEU A 162 2.57 1.88 5.03
C LEU A 162 2.23 2.45 6.40
N THR A 163 2.82 3.60 6.75
CA THR A 163 2.55 4.30 8.02
C THR A 163 2.34 5.78 7.77
N GLN A 164 1.22 6.33 8.25
CA GLN A 164 0.93 7.76 8.25
C GLN A 164 0.62 8.24 9.66
N LEU A 165 1.44 9.16 10.18
CA LEU A 165 1.28 9.76 11.50
C LEU A 165 1.14 11.28 11.37
N GLY A 166 0.09 11.85 11.97
CA GLY A 166 -0.14 13.29 11.96
C GLY A 166 -1.39 13.66 11.17
N SER A 167 -1.36 14.77 10.41
CA SER A 167 -2.56 15.26 9.74
C SER A 167 -2.37 15.58 8.26
N ASP A 168 -3.44 15.44 7.48
CA ASP A 168 -3.49 15.80 6.07
C ASP A 168 -2.39 15.13 5.19
N ASN A 169 -1.80 14.01 5.65
CA ASN A 169 -0.79 13.31 4.85
C ASN A 169 -1.47 12.48 3.75
N ARG A 170 -0.85 12.45 2.56
CA ARG A 170 -1.32 11.67 1.40
C ARG A 170 -0.27 10.66 0.97
N MET A 171 -0.69 9.42 0.76
CA MET A 171 0.14 8.36 0.22
C MET A 171 -0.58 7.62 -0.91
N GLU A 172 0.09 7.48 -2.04
CA GLU A 172 -0.38 6.71 -3.18
C GLU A 172 0.72 5.73 -3.61
N LEU A 173 0.41 4.43 -3.56
CA LEU A 173 1.32 3.35 -3.93
C LEU A 173 0.70 2.45 -5.00
N THR A 174 1.43 2.26 -6.08
CA THR A 174 1.10 1.27 -7.12
C THR A 174 2.26 0.27 -7.24
N GLN A 175 2.00 -1.01 -6.98
CA GLN A 175 2.96 -2.10 -7.14
C GLN A 175 2.49 -3.09 -8.21
N ILE A 176 3.27 -3.21 -9.29
CA ILE A 176 2.96 -4.06 -10.45
C ILE A 176 4.12 -5.02 -10.68
N GLY A 177 3.84 -6.29 -10.99
CA GLY A 177 4.82 -7.22 -11.55
C GLY A 177 4.96 -8.55 -10.81
N TYR A 178 5.68 -9.48 -11.44
CA TYR A 178 5.79 -10.87 -10.98
C TYR A 178 7.22 -11.41 -11.07
N PRO A 179 7.84 -11.85 -9.95
CA PRO A 179 7.36 -11.77 -8.57
C PRO A 179 7.36 -10.34 -8.01
N GLY A 180 6.44 -10.04 -7.11
CA GLY A 180 6.22 -8.72 -6.52
C GLY A 180 7.41 -8.18 -5.75
N GLY A 181 7.43 -6.87 -5.59
CA GLY A 181 8.43 -6.12 -4.82
C GLY A 181 7.99 -5.84 -3.38
N THR A 182 8.87 -5.21 -2.61
CA THR A 182 8.59 -4.67 -1.27
C THR A 182 8.50 -3.15 -1.32
N ALA A 183 7.56 -2.57 -0.58
CA ALA A 183 7.46 -1.12 -0.38
C ALA A 183 7.25 -0.83 1.12
N GLU A 184 8.11 0.00 1.68
CA GLU A 184 8.02 0.49 3.06
C GLU A 184 8.00 2.02 3.05
N LEU A 185 6.84 2.61 3.34
CA LEU A 185 6.67 4.07 3.23
C LEU A 185 6.13 4.62 4.54
N THR A 186 6.82 5.62 5.08
CA THR A 186 6.42 6.28 6.33
C THR A 186 6.32 7.79 6.13
N GLN A 187 5.23 8.39 6.61
CA GLN A 187 5.05 9.85 6.71
C GLN A 187 4.75 10.24 8.14
N ARG A 188 5.46 11.24 8.67
CA ARG A 188 5.22 11.84 9.99
C ARG A 188 5.14 13.36 9.86
N GLY A 189 4.09 13.95 10.41
CA GLY A 189 3.87 15.40 10.45
C GLY A 189 2.62 15.84 9.70
N GLN A 190 2.63 17.04 9.12
CA GLN A 190 1.48 17.61 8.44
C GLN A 190 1.69 17.75 6.93
N GLY A 191 0.70 17.31 6.15
CA GLY A 191 0.61 17.64 4.73
C GLY A 191 1.72 17.02 3.87
N ASN A 192 2.37 15.95 4.33
CA ASN A 192 3.35 15.25 3.53
C ASN A 192 2.67 14.46 2.40
N SER A 193 3.33 14.32 1.27
CA SER A 193 2.82 13.59 0.10
C SER A 193 3.83 12.57 -0.40
N ILE A 194 3.42 11.29 -0.52
CA ILE A 194 4.16 10.24 -1.21
C ILE A 194 3.34 9.77 -2.40
N THR A 195 3.96 9.74 -3.57
CA THR A 195 3.43 9.03 -4.75
C THR A 195 4.51 8.10 -5.27
N ALA A 196 4.24 6.80 -5.26
CA ALA A 196 5.21 5.77 -5.61
C ALA A 196 4.62 4.76 -6.59
N SER A 197 5.35 4.49 -7.67
CA SER A 197 5.11 3.38 -8.58
C SER A 197 6.34 2.47 -8.61
N SER A 198 6.14 1.18 -8.33
CA SER A 198 7.18 0.15 -8.44
C SER A 198 6.68 -0.96 -9.36
N SER A 199 7.26 -1.03 -10.56
CA SER A 199 6.88 -1.95 -11.62
C SER A 199 8.01 -2.92 -11.95
N GLY A 200 7.70 -4.22 -12.06
CA GLY A 200 8.68 -5.25 -12.42
C GLY A 200 8.93 -6.25 -11.30
N LYS A 201 10.15 -6.78 -11.18
CA LYS A 201 10.41 -7.97 -10.34
C LYS A 201 11.33 -7.65 -9.18
N PHE A 202 10.96 -8.06 -7.96
CA PHE A 202 11.83 -7.94 -6.77
C PHE A 202 12.34 -6.52 -6.51
N ASN A 203 11.55 -5.52 -6.86
CA ASN A 203 11.89 -4.13 -6.62
C ASN A 203 11.64 -3.79 -5.16
N GLU A 204 12.59 -3.10 -4.53
CA GLU A 204 12.48 -2.64 -3.15
C GLU A 204 12.42 -1.11 -3.14
N LEU A 205 11.48 -0.58 -2.38
CA LEU A 205 11.31 0.84 -2.13
C LEU A 205 11.17 1.09 -0.63
N ALA A 206 12.02 1.91 -0.04
CA ALA A 206 11.89 2.34 1.34
C ALA A 206 12.06 3.87 1.47
N PHE A 207 11.08 4.58 2.03
CA PHE A 207 11.22 6.02 2.21
C PHE A 207 10.50 6.55 3.45
N THR A 208 11.15 7.49 4.14
CA THR A 208 10.59 8.17 5.32
C THR A 208 10.55 9.69 5.11
N GLN A 209 9.37 10.29 5.27
CA GLN A 209 9.20 11.74 5.38
C GLN A 209 8.92 12.11 6.84
N ASP A 210 9.69 13.05 7.39
CA ASP A 210 9.54 13.53 8.76
C ASP A 210 9.59 15.07 8.80
N GLY A 211 8.45 15.69 9.08
CA GLY A 211 8.26 17.14 9.05
C GLY A 211 7.00 17.50 8.27
N ASN A 212 6.94 18.70 7.68
CA ASN A 212 5.72 19.17 7.02
C ASN A 212 5.91 19.45 5.54
N ARG A 213 4.87 19.16 4.75
CA ARG A 213 4.82 19.46 3.31
C ARG A 213 6.00 18.89 2.52
N ASN A 214 6.58 17.77 2.98
CA ASN A 214 7.57 17.05 2.18
C ASN A 214 6.86 16.27 1.07
N GLU A 215 7.48 16.19 -0.10
CA GLU A 215 6.96 15.51 -1.27
C GLU A 215 7.96 14.47 -1.79
N LEU A 216 7.48 13.24 -2.00
CA LEU A 216 8.25 12.15 -2.61
C LEU A 216 7.51 11.69 -3.85
N LYS A 217 8.25 11.60 -4.96
CA LYS A 217 7.81 10.97 -6.19
C LYS A 217 8.79 9.87 -6.57
N VAL A 218 8.28 8.65 -6.73
CA VAL A 218 9.09 7.51 -7.18
C VAL A 218 8.42 6.86 -8.37
N ASP A 219 9.17 6.72 -9.45
CA ASP A 219 8.88 5.82 -10.56
C ASP A 219 10.04 4.82 -10.70
N GLN A 220 9.80 3.57 -10.38
CA GLN A 220 10.79 2.51 -10.41
C GLN A 220 10.31 1.39 -11.34
N SER A 221 11.13 1.02 -12.33
CA SER A 221 10.83 -0.03 -13.29
C SER A 221 12.02 -0.96 -13.56
N GLY A 222 11.74 -2.25 -13.76
CA GLY A 222 12.75 -3.27 -14.07
C GLY A 222 12.90 -4.31 -12.96
N ARG A 223 14.09 -4.92 -12.83
CA ARG A 223 14.31 -6.03 -11.89
C ARG A 223 15.33 -5.70 -10.81
N GLY A 224 14.97 -5.92 -9.54
CA GLY A 224 15.90 -5.90 -8.42
C GLY A 224 16.44 -4.51 -8.10
N ASN A 225 15.73 -3.45 -8.49
CA ASN A 225 16.12 -2.10 -8.10
C ASN A 225 15.84 -1.89 -6.62
N HIS A 226 16.72 -1.15 -5.94
CA HIS A 226 16.64 -0.80 -4.53
C HIS A 226 16.69 0.72 -4.40
N THR A 227 15.53 1.33 -4.12
CA THR A 227 15.41 2.78 -3.94
C THR A 227 15.13 3.09 -2.49
N THR A 228 15.98 3.91 -1.87
CA THR A 228 15.85 4.28 -0.47
C THR A 228 15.89 5.79 -0.28
N GLY A 229 15.40 6.28 0.84
CA GLY A 229 15.69 7.67 1.20
C GLY A 229 14.95 8.19 2.40
N SER A 230 15.23 9.46 2.69
CA SER A 230 14.49 10.20 3.70
C SER A 230 14.51 11.70 3.43
N SER A 231 13.45 12.37 3.85
CA SER A 231 13.37 13.83 3.89
C SER A 231 12.98 14.25 5.30
N THR A 232 13.89 14.91 6.01
CA THR A 232 13.68 15.46 7.35
C THR A 232 13.72 16.99 7.31
N GLY A 233 12.67 17.62 7.82
CA GLY A 233 12.44 19.07 7.76
C GLY A 233 11.18 19.41 6.99
N ASP A 234 11.06 20.65 6.53
CA ASP A 234 9.86 21.14 5.84
C ASP A 234 10.10 21.41 4.35
N ASP A 235 9.06 21.25 3.53
CA ASP A 235 9.06 21.63 2.11
C ASP A 235 10.15 20.95 1.25
N ASN A 236 10.63 19.76 1.62
CA ASN A 236 11.60 19.04 0.80
C ASN A 236 10.91 18.26 -0.33
N LEU A 237 11.51 18.26 -1.52
CA LEU A 237 11.09 17.49 -2.67
C LEU A 237 12.16 16.46 -3.05
N ALA A 238 11.80 15.18 -3.03
CA ALA A 238 12.62 14.08 -3.51
C ALA A 238 11.93 13.40 -4.71
N THR A 239 12.64 13.29 -5.83
CA THR A 239 12.15 12.60 -7.03
C THR A 239 13.13 11.52 -7.47
N PHE A 240 12.63 10.30 -7.64
CA PHE A 240 13.35 9.17 -8.20
C PHE A 240 12.68 8.70 -9.49
N ASN A 241 13.50 8.44 -10.50
CA ASN A 241 13.11 7.74 -11.72
C ASN A 241 14.20 6.71 -12.02
N VAL A 242 13.91 5.45 -11.70
CA VAL A 242 14.87 4.35 -11.72
C VAL A 242 14.41 3.31 -12.71
N GLN A 243 15.16 3.12 -13.78
CA GLN A 243 14.84 2.21 -14.86
C GLN A 243 16.03 1.29 -15.13
N GLY A 244 15.73 0.02 -15.38
CA GLY A 244 16.72 -1.02 -15.64
C GLY A 244 16.84 -2.00 -14.48
N ASP A 245 17.97 -2.68 -14.37
CA ASP A 245 18.11 -3.82 -13.46
C ASP A 245 19.18 -3.57 -12.39
N SER A 246 18.88 -3.97 -11.15
CA SER A 246 19.82 -3.99 -10.03
C SER A 246 20.45 -2.64 -9.70
N ASN A 247 19.72 -1.54 -9.90
CA ASN A 247 20.17 -0.20 -9.51
C ASN A 247 19.96 0.03 -8.02
N THR A 248 20.91 0.70 -7.38
CA THR A 248 20.82 1.14 -5.99
C THR A 248 20.78 2.66 -5.96
N THR A 249 19.66 3.25 -5.54
CA THR A 249 19.48 4.69 -5.54
C THR A 249 19.09 5.20 -4.16
N SER A 250 19.62 6.37 -3.78
CA SER A 250 19.32 6.95 -2.48
C SER A 250 19.27 8.48 -2.51
N ILE A 251 18.29 9.06 -1.82
CA ILE A 251 18.19 10.49 -1.55
C ILE A 251 18.00 10.69 -0.05
N VAL A 252 18.87 11.48 0.58
CA VAL A 252 18.72 11.91 1.97
C VAL A 252 18.75 13.44 2.02
N GLN A 253 17.69 14.05 2.53
CA GLN A 253 17.56 15.49 2.68
C GLN A 253 17.33 15.85 4.15
N ASN A 254 18.22 16.67 4.71
CA ASN A 254 18.15 17.14 6.08
C ASN A 254 18.15 18.69 6.10
N GLY A 255 16.97 19.27 6.33
CA GLY A 255 16.74 20.71 6.37
C GLY A 255 15.49 21.08 5.58
N ASN A 256 15.36 22.34 5.16
CA ASN A 256 14.11 22.85 4.61
C ASN A 256 14.25 23.28 3.15
N GLY A 257 13.22 23.01 2.34
CA GLY A 257 13.14 23.49 0.96
C GLY A 257 14.19 22.87 0.04
N ASN A 258 14.74 21.69 0.37
CA ASN A 258 15.70 21.03 -0.50
C ASN A 258 14.98 20.30 -1.63
N GLU A 259 15.56 20.33 -2.82
CA GLU A 259 15.08 19.61 -4.01
C GLU A 259 16.17 18.67 -4.50
N ALA A 260 15.82 17.38 -4.61
CA ALA A 260 16.69 16.33 -5.09
C ALA A 260 15.99 15.53 -6.18
N ARG A 261 16.64 15.39 -7.33
CA ARG A 261 16.17 14.58 -8.45
C ARG A 261 17.21 13.56 -8.87
N LEU A 262 16.83 12.31 -8.92
CA LEU A 262 17.68 11.20 -9.33
C LEU A 262 17.00 10.45 -10.49
N ASP A 263 17.63 10.52 -11.66
CA ASP A 263 17.26 9.76 -12.85
C ASP A 263 18.38 8.75 -13.16
N THR A 264 18.06 7.46 -13.07
CA THR A 264 18.99 6.37 -13.41
C THR A 264 18.32 5.47 -14.45
N THR A 265 18.89 5.39 -15.65
CA THR A 265 18.44 4.51 -16.75
C THR A 265 19.61 3.67 -17.22
N SER A 266 19.91 2.62 -16.45
CA SER A 266 21.08 1.77 -16.60
C SER A 266 20.91 0.47 -15.81
N ALA A 267 21.91 -0.41 -15.82
CA ALA A 267 21.93 -1.60 -14.97
C ALA A 267 23.08 -1.50 -13.95
N TYR A 268 22.90 -2.09 -12.77
CA TYR A 268 23.92 -2.15 -11.71
C TYR A 268 24.51 -0.79 -11.32
N SER A 269 23.72 0.28 -11.43
CA SER A 269 24.20 1.64 -11.15
C SER A 269 23.92 2.04 -9.71
N THR A 270 24.79 2.89 -9.18
CA THR A 270 24.64 3.46 -7.83
C THR A 270 24.56 4.97 -7.91
N ALA A 271 23.43 5.54 -7.50
CA ALA A 271 23.23 6.99 -7.44
C ALA A 271 22.86 7.42 -6.02
N THR A 272 23.54 8.43 -5.49
CA THR A 272 23.24 8.94 -4.13
C THR A 272 23.28 10.45 -4.09
N ILE A 273 22.24 11.06 -3.50
CA ILE A 273 22.18 12.48 -3.20
C ILE A 273 22.02 12.66 -1.69
N ASP A 274 22.98 13.30 -1.04
CA ASP A 274 22.87 13.75 0.35
C ASP A 274 22.86 15.28 0.40
N GLN A 275 21.78 15.87 0.91
CA GLN A 275 21.64 17.31 1.09
C GLN A 275 21.47 17.64 2.58
N VAL A 276 22.30 18.53 3.09
CA VAL A 276 22.22 19.07 4.45
C VAL A 276 22.13 20.59 4.38
N GLY A 277 21.18 21.17 5.11
CA GLY A 277 20.91 22.61 5.10
C GLY A 277 19.65 22.94 4.30
N ASN A 278 19.52 24.19 3.83
CA ASN A 278 18.26 24.68 3.30
C ASN A 278 18.37 25.11 1.83
N SER A 279 17.29 24.96 1.08
CA SER A 279 17.18 25.44 -0.31
C SER A 279 18.25 24.88 -1.24
N ASN A 280 18.76 23.68 -0.99
CA ASN A 280 19.72 23.03 -1.86
C ASN A 280 19.01 22.34 -3.02
N HIS A 281 19.60 22.39 -4.22
CA HIS A 281 19.14 21.71 -5.41
C HIS A 281 20.22 20.74 -5.92
N ALA A 282 19.88 19.45 -6.02
CA ALA A 282 20.77 18.41 -6.48
C ALA A 282 20.09 17.56 -7.56
N SER A 283 20.80 17.33 -8.67
CA SER A 283 20.31 16.45 -9.72
C SER A 283 21.38 15.45 -10.16
N ILE A 284 21.05 14.17 -10.17
CA ILE A 284 21.85 13.13 -10.81
C ILE A 284 21.06 12.61 -12.00
N LEU A 285 21.69 12.64 -13.18
CA LEU A 285 21.23 11.93 -14.37
C LEU A 285 22.32 10.91 -14.76
N GLN A 286 22.01 9.63 -14.65
CA GLN A 286 22.83 8.52 -15.16
C GLN A 286 22.06 7.82 -16.26
N THR A 287 22.53 7.93 -17.50
CA THR A 287 21.94 7.24 -18.64
C THR A 287 23.01 6.43 -19.34
N SER A 288 22.88 5.11 -19.41
CA SER A 288 23.79 4.31 -20.24
C SER A 288 23.11 3.95 -21.56
N ALA A 289 23.70 4.29 -22.71
CA ALA A 289 23.15 3.89 -24.02
C ALA A 289 23.19 2.36 -24.24
N ASN A 290 24.00 1.64 -23.46
CA ASN A 290 24.06 0.19 -23.43
C ASN A 290 23.54 -0.30 -22.08
N PHE A 291 22.45 -1.06 -22.06
CA PHE A 291 21.95 -1.81 -20.89
C PHE A 291 22.95 -2.86 -20.33
N ASN A 292 24.17 -2.89 -20.87
CA ASN A 292 25.31 -3.69 -20.44
C ASN A 292 26.47 -2.84 -19.87
N SER A 293 26.28 -1.53 -19.67
CA SER A 293 27.25 -0.71 -18.92
C SER A 293 27.12 -1.09 -17.44
N TYR A 294 28.20 -1.59 -16.86
CA TYR A 294 28.24 -2.03 -15.48
C TYR A 294 28.85 -0.93 -14.61
N ASN A 295 28.22 -0.63 -13.47
CA ASN A 295 28.77 0.15 -12.35
C ASN A 295 28.89 1.68 -12.54
N ASP A 296 27.92 2.34 -13.16
CA ASP A 296 27.90 3.81 -13.13
C ASP A 296 27.65 4.28 -11.69
N SER A 297 28.59 5.05 -11.13
CA SER A 297 28.48 5.59 -9.77
C SER A 297 28.46 7.11 -9.79
N ALA A 298 27.40 7.69 -9.22
CA ALA A 298 27.24 9.13 -9.05
C ALA A 298 26.88 9.44 -7.61
N ARG A 299 27.58 10.42 -7.02
CA ARG A 299 27.30 10.90 -5.68
C ARG A 299 27.34 12.42 -5.63
N ILE A 300 26.26 13.04 -5.16
CA ILE A 300 26.23 14.45 -4.78
C ILE A 300 26.14 14.52 -3.25
N SER A 301 26.99 15.35 -2.65
CA SER A 301 26.85 15.74 -1.24
C SER A 301 26.90 17.26 -1.16
N GLN A 302 25.81 17.87 -0.69
CA GLN A 302 25.68 19.32 -0.50
C GLN A 302 25.49 19.64 0.97
N ASN A 303 26.23 20.63 1.46
CA ASN A 303 26.06 21.17 2.80
C ASN A 303 25.97 22.69 2.72
N GLY A 304 24.91 23.28 3.28
CA GLY A 304 24.75 24.73 3.41
C GLY A 304 23.43 25.24 2.86
N PHE A 305 23.43 26.51 2.44
CA PHE A 305 22.24 27.20 1.95
C PHE A 305 22.36 27.47 0.44
N GLY A 306 21.34 27.11 -0.33
CA GLY A 306 21.23 27.53 -1.73
C GLY A 306 22.21 26.86 -2.69
N ASN A 307 22.77 25.69 -2.35
CA ASN A 307 23.71 25.01 -3.24
C ASN A 307 22.99 24.45 -4.47
N ASN A 308 23.65 24.46 -5.63
CA ASN A 308 23.16 23.79 -6.83
C ASN A 308 24.23 22.85 -7.39
N ALA A 309 23.90 21.57 -7.57
CA ALA A 309 24.82 20.56 -8.09
C ALA A 309 24.10 19.68 -9.10
N THR A 310 24.79 19.36 -10.19
CA THR A 310 24.27 18.46 -11.22
C THR A 310 25.37 17.53 -11.68
N ILE A 311 25.10 16.22 -11.69
CA ILE A 311 25.93 15.21 -12.32
C ILE A 311 25.15 14.68 -13.52
N ASN A 312 25.79 14.67 -14.70
CA ASN A 312 25.27 14.04 -15.90
C ASN A 312 26.31 13.02 -16.38
N GLN A 313 26.02 11.74 -16.21
CA GLN A 313 26.84 10.63 -16.70
C GLN A 313 26.10 9.95 -17.85
N ARG A 314 26.81 9.79 -18.98
CA ARG A 314 26.29 9.26 -20.25
C ARG A 314 27.19 8.16 -20.80
#